data_AF-A0A2D8AU24-F1
#
_entry.id   AF-A0A2D8AU24-F1
#
_cell.length_a   1.000
_cell.length_b   1.000
_cell.length_c   1.000
_cell.angle_alpha   90.00
_cell.angle_beta   90.00
_cell.angle_gamma   90.00
#
_symmetry.space_group_name_H-M   'P 1'
#
loop_
_entity.id
_entity.type
_entity.pdbx_description
1 polymer ?
#
loop_
_entity_poly.entity_id
_entity_poly.type
_entity_poly.pdbx_seq_one_letter_code
_entity_poly.pdbx_strand_id
1 'polypeptide(L)'
;MKSMLMTLLMCCAALAGCLDSDDDETTEDTSVTDNGYTYVSDVENHRALMQDLCDIKDAASSSGGYDFATAKSIYADGKNAQKDSGDYRTLGGFASATGKNHDYDSYYGADGSIGAHIMAAMDGTGDFEGTSDTVRYQGIAKLTVNMGMVGYTIHELNAAIAKAEAGNWGTDDAQHAWDEGWAFFHGPEANYGCSPAKVMEKRAADFGTADADGNAATFIATRNAMNDGLTALQNEDMQGVTDARDEVLKNLVIVYSQAVLKYTSKMDSNDTAEKYQAEGYAF
;
A
#
# COMPACT_ATOMS: atom_id res chain seq x y z
N MET A 1 10.24 -39.83 69.63
CA MET A 1 9.41 -40.99 70.02
C MET A 1 8.27 -41.12 69.01
N LYS A 2 8.26 -42.23 68.24
CA LYS A 2 7.11 -42.84 67.51
C LYS A 2 6.43 -41.98 66.42
N SER A 3 6.12 -42.43 65.21
CA SER A 3 6.22 -43.71 64.50
C SER A 3 5.82 -43.48 63.03
N MET A 4 6.34 -44.30 62.11
CA MET A 4 5.74 -44.89 60.88
C MET A 4 4.23 -44.61 60.62
N LEU A 5 3.62 -44.67 59.44
CA LEU A 5 3.90 -45.02 58.02
C LEU A 5 2.48 -45.10 57.39
N MET A 6 2.36 -45.02 56.04
CA MET A 6 1.28 -45.66 55.25
C MET A 6 -0.09 -44.91 55.23
N THR A 7 -0.91 -44.81 54.17
CA THR A 7 -1.13 -45.66 52.98
C THR A 7 -1.91 -44.89 51.90
N LEU A 8 -1.55 -45.20 50.65
CA LEU A 8 -2.21 -44.98 49.36
C LEU A 8 -3.62 -45.62 49.27
N LEU A 9 -4.68 -44.91 48.88
CA LEU A 9 -5.87 -45.52 48.24
C LEU A 9 -6.81 -44.47 47.62
N MET A 10 -6.98 -44.48 46.29
CA MET A 10 -8.26 -44.13 45.67
C MET A 10 -8.41 -44.87 44.34
N CYS A 11 -9.34 -45.82 44.34
CA CYS A 11 -9.78 -46.60 43.19
C CYS A 11 -11.04 -45.99 42.56
N CYS A 12 -11.00 -45.91 41.22
CA CYS A 12 -12.02 -46.15 40.19
C CYS A 12 -13.53 -46.14 40.54
N ALA A 13 -14.30 -45.38 39.74
CA ALA A 13 -15.47 -45.77 38.92
C ALA A 13 -16.37 -44.53 38.67
N ALA A 14 -17.18 -44.38 37.62
CA ALA A 14 -17.31 -44.88 36.26
C ALA A 14 -18.38 -43.97 35.60
N LEU A 15 -18.19 -43.69 34.31
CA LEU A 15 -19.12 -43.11 33.32
C LEU A 15 -20.61 -42.96 33.69
N ALA A 16 -21.11 -41.73 33.54
CA ALA A 16 -22.44 -41.45 32.99
C ALA A 16 -22.34 -40.13 32.21
N GLY A 17 -22.53 -40.19 30.89
CA GLY A 17 -22.47 -39.03 30.02
C GLY A 17 -23.71 -38.15 30.17
N CYS A 18 -23.48 -36.84 30.17
CA CYS A 18 -24.39 -35.84 29.63
C CYS A 18 -23.54 -34.79 28.92
N LEU A 19 -23.90 -34.62 27.66
CA LEU A 19 -23.50 -33.62 26.69
C LEU A 19 -23.29 -32.23 27.31
N ASP A 20 -22.10 -31.64 27.11
CA ASP A 20 -22.00 -30.28 26.59
C ASP A 20 -20.72 -30.18 25.78
N SER A 21 -20.89 -29.82 24.52
CA SER A 21 -19.86 -29.58 23.53
C SER A 21 -19.41 -28.13 23.67
N ASP A 22 -18.40 -27.88 24.48
CA ASP A 22 -17.62 -26.65 24.40
C ASP A 22 -16.47 -26.89 23.42
N ASP A 23 -16.80 -26.83 22.13
CA ASP A 23 -15.83 -26.42 21.13
C ASP A 23 -15.54 -24.94 21.40
N ASP A 24 -14.60 -24.67 22.31
CA ASP A 24 -13.86 -23.42 22.33
C ASP A 24 -13.03 -23.38 21.03
N GLU A 25 -13.69 -23.00 19.92
CA GLU A 25 -12.99 -22.42 18.78
C GLU A 25 -12.28 -21.18 19.32
N THR A 26 -10.99 -21.36 19.60
CA THR A 26 -10.05 -20.27 19.67
C THR A 26 -10.06 -19.63 18.28
N THR A 27 -10.92 -18.61 18.10
CA THR A 27 -10.84 -17.71 16.96
C THR A 27 -9.44 -17.11 17.01
N GLU A 28 -8.53 -17.61 16.18
CA GLU A 28 -7.23 -16.99 15.98
C GLU A 28 -7.48 -15.52 15.64
N ASP A 29 -6.88 -14.62 16.41
CA ASP A 29 -6.85 -13.20 16.08
C ASP A 29 -5.96 -13.05 14.85
N THR A 30 -6.58 -13.12 13.66
CA THR A 30 -5.92 -12.92 12.36
C THR A 30 -5.76 -11.44 12.03
N SER A 31 -6.04 -10.53 12.98
CA SER A 31 -5.90 -9.10 12.72
C SER A 31 -4.43 -8.75 12.51
N VAL A 32 -4.17 -8.07 11.40
CA VAL A 32 -2.84 -7.58 11.04
C VAL A 32 -2.80 -6.09 11.33
N THR A 33 -1.69 -5.61 11.90
CA THR A 33 -1.46 -4.18 12.14
C THR A 33 -0.19 -3.73 11.46
N ASP A 34 -0.29 -2.71 10.61
CA ASP A 34 0.87 -2.03 10.01
C ASP A 34 0.88 -0.57 10.45
N ASN A 35 1.96 -0.16 11.12
CA ASN A 35 2.17 1.19 11.64
C ASN A 35 0.97 1.78 12.42
N GLY A 36 0.30 0.98 13.24
CA GLY A 36 -0.82 1.45 14.07
C GLY A 36 -2.15 1.62 13.34
N TYR A 37 -2.29 1.03 12.15
CA TYR A 37 -3.58 0.77 11.51
C TYR A 37 -3.84 -0.74 11.54
N THR A 38 -4.98 -1.16 12.07
CA THR A 38 -5.37 -2.58 12.14
C THR A 38 -6.43 -2.87 11.09
N TYR A 39 -6.12 -3.76 10.15
CA TYR A 39 -7.07 -4.18 9.12
C TYR A 39 -8.22 -4.99 9.73
N VAL A 40 -9.41 -4.87 9.15
CA VAL A 40 -10.62 -5.59 9.56
C VAL A 40 -11.09 -6.59 8.51
N SER A 41 -10.41 -6.63 7.37
CA SER A 41 -10.63 -7.54 6.25
C SER A 41 -9.33 -8.19 5.79
N ASP A 42 -9.42 -9.31 5.08
CA ASP A 42 -8.25 -10.02 4.56
C ASP A 42 -7.68 -9.34 3.32
N VAL A 43 -6.66 -8.52 3.51
CA VAL A 43 -5.93 -7.83 2.44
C VAL A 43 -4.51 -8.37 2.22
N GLU A 44 -4.21 -9.60 2.63
CA GLU A 44 -2.84 -10.12 2.56
C GLU A 44 -2.27 -10.12 1.13
N ASN A 45 -3.11 -10.48 0.16
CA ASN A 45 -2.76 -10.44 -1.25
C ASN A 45 -2.47 -9.01 -1.77
N HIS A 46 -3.10 -7.97 -1.20
CA HIS A 46 -2.82 -6.57 -1.53
C HIS A 46 -1.55 -6.07 -0.86
N ARG A 47 -1.35 -6.45 0.41
CA ARG A 47 -0.12 -6.16 1.15
C ARG A 47 1.12 -6.72 0.44
N ALA A 48 1.01 -7.93 -0.12
CA ALA A 48 2.08 -8.59 -0.86
C ALA A 48 2.54 -7.82 -2.12
N LEU A 49 1.71 -6.97 -2.72
CA LEU A 49 2.10 -6.14 -3.87
C LEU A 49 3.18 -5.10 -3.52
N MET A 50 3.33 -4.75 -2.24
CA MET A 50 4.43 -3.89 -1.80
C MET A 50 5.80 -4.57 -1.96
N GLN A 51 5.88 -5.90 -1.84
CA GLN A 51 7.09 -6.65 -2.14
C GLN A 51 7.38 -6.63 -3.64
N ASP A 52 6.37 -6.77 -4.51
CA ASP A 52 6.53 -6.62 -5.96
C ASP A 52 7.11 -5.24 -6.31
N LEU A 53 6.63 -4.17 -5.66
CA LEU A 53 7.15 -2.80 -5.84
C LEU A 53 8.64 -2.70 -5.44
N CYS A 54 9.03 -3.30 -4.31
CA CYS A 54 10.44 -3.35 -3.91
C CYS A 54 11.29 -4.12 -4.92
N ASP A 55 10.82 -5.30 -5.36
CA ASP A 55 11.56 -6.15 -6.30
C ASP A 55 11.74 -5.47 -7.67
N ILE A 56 10.71 -4.75 -8.17
CA ILE A 56 10.80 -3.94 -9.39
C ILE A 56 11.88 -2.88 -9.26
N LYS A 57 11.89 -2.15 -8.15
CA LYS A 57 12.87 -1.08 -7.92
C LYS A 57 14.28 -1.65 -7.82
N ASP A 58 14.46 -2.78 -7.16
CA ASP A 58 15.77 -3.42 -6.99
C ASP A 58 16.30 -3.96 -8.33
N ALA A 59 15.45 -4.63 -9.11
CA ALA A 59 15.80 -5.12 -10.45
C ALA A 59 16.20 -3.96 -11.40
N ALA A 60 15.42 -2.87 -11.40
CA ALA A 60 15.70 -1.71 -12.23
C ALA A 60 16.92 -0.89 -11.74
N SER A 61 17.43 -1.12 -10.53
CA SER A 61 18.53 -0.33 -10.00
C SER A 61 19.88 -0.68 -10.64
N SER A 62 20.84 0.23 -10.54
CA SER A 62 22.22 -0.03 -10.97
C SER A 62 22.88 -1.17 -10.19
N SER A 63 22.46 -1.40 -8.94
CA SER A 63 22.96 -2.51 -8.11
C SER A 63 22.52 -3.87 -8.67
N GLY A 64 21.36 -3.92 -9.32
CA GLY A 64 20.86 -5.07 -10.07
C GLY A 64 21.40 -5.17 -11.50
N GLY A 65 22.27 -4.24 -11.93
CA GLY A 65 22.79 -4.21 -13.30
C GLY A 65 21.79 -3.69 -14.34
N TYR A 66 20.77 -2.94 -13.92
CA TYR A 66 19.69 -2.42 -14.77
C TYR A 66 18.89 -3.51 -15.50
N ASP A 67 18.32 -4.46 -14.74
CA ASP A 67 17.47 -5.51 -15.29
C ASP A 67 16.02 -5.03 -15.46
N PHE A 68 15.81 -4.18 -16.47
CA PHE A 68 14.48 -3.65 -16.79
C PHE A 68 13.51 -4.72 -17.30
N ALA A 69 14.02 -5.83 -17.85
CA ALA A 69 13.19 -6.94 -18.28
C ALA A 69 12.56 -7.66 -17.09
N THR A 70 13.34 -7.94 -16.04
CA THR A 70 12.83 -8.48 -14.78
C THR A 70 11.87 -7.50 -14.11
N ALA A 71 12.21 -6.21 -14.05
CA ALA A 71 11.31 -5.19 -13.51
C ALA A 71 9.95 -5.17 -14.24
N LYS A 72 9.98 -5.26 -15.57
CA LYS A 72 8.76 -5.34 -16.39
C LYS A 72 7.95 -6.61 -16.15
N SER A 73 8.61 -7.77 -16.05
CA SER A 73 7.92 -9.04 -15.78
C SER A 73 7.24 -9.02 -14.41
N ILE A 74 7.90 -8.54 -13.35
CA ILE A 74 7.26 -8.44 -12.03
C ILE A 74 6.06 -7.49 -12.07
N TYR A 75 6.17 -6.36 -12.77
CA TYR A 75 5.06 -5.44 -12.91
C TYR A 75 3.85 -6.03 -13.66
N ALA A 76 4.10 -6.70 -14.78
CA ALA A 76 3.05 -7.22 -15.68
C ALA A 76 2.46 -8.53 -15.17
N ASP A 77 3.31 -9.43 -14.68
CA ASP A 77 2.98 -10.83 -14.38
C ASP A 77 2.81 -11.07 -12.87
N GLY A 78 3.28 -10.15 -12.02
CA GLY A 78 3.29 -10.29 -10.56
C GLY A 78 4.33 -11.31 -10.08
N LYS A 79 4.60 -11.33 -8.77
CA LYS A 79 5.54 -12.30 -8.18
C LYS A 79 5.17 -12.76 -6.77
N ASN A 80 4.64 -11.87 -5.94
CA ASN A 80 4.46 -12.16 -4.52
C ASN A 80 2.99 -12.30 -4.10
N ALA A 81 2.03 -11.78 -4.88
CA ALA A 81 0.59 -11.80 -4.58
C ALA A 81 -0.17 -12.91 -5.33
N GLN A 82 0.03 -14.18 -4.96
CA GLN A 82 -0.65 -15.31 -5.61
C GLN A 82 -2.08 -15.49 -5.09
N LYS A 83 -3.05 -15.58 -6.01
CA LYS A 83 -4.44 -15.94 -5.71
C LYS A 83 -4.59 -17.45 -5.62
N ASP A 84 -5.69 -17.91 -5.03
CA ASP A 84 -6.04 -19.34 -4.97
C ASP A 84 -6.17 -20.00 -6.35
N SER A 85 -6.47 -19.23 -7.40
CA SER A 85 -6.51 -19.72 -8.78
C SER A 85 -5.13 -20.10 -9.34
N GLY A 86 -4.05 -19.74 -8.63
CA GLY A 86 -2.66 -19.88 -9.06
C GLY A 86 -2.14 -18.67 -9.84
N ASP A 87 -3.02 -17.78 -10.30
CA ASP A 87 -2.64 -16.52 -10.96
C ASP A 87 -2.22 -15.46 -9.95
N TYR A 88 -1.39 -14.52 -10.37
CA TYR A 88 -0.96 -13.41 -9.51
C TYR A 88 -1.85 -12.17 -9.67
N ARG A 89 -2.01 -11.41 -8.59
CA ARG A 89 -2.36 -9.99 -8.68
C ARG A 89 -1.12 -9.24 -9.17
N THR A 90 -1.31 -8.22 -10.00
CA THR A 90 -0.19 -7.54 -10.66
C THR A 90 -0.37 -6.03 -10.57
N LEU A 91 0.73 -5.31 -10.38
CA LEU A 91 0.71 -3.85 -10.38
C LEU A 91 0.24 -3.30 -11.73
N GLY A 92 0.56 -3.98 -12.84
CA GLY A 92 0.06 -3.64 -14.18
C GLY A 92 -1.45 -3.81 -14.33
N GLY A 93 -2.04 -4.84 -13.73
CA GLY A 93 -3.48 -5.05 -13.73
C GLY A 93 -4.24 -3.90 -13.07
N PHE A 94 -3.73 -3.40 -11.94
CA PHE A 94 -4.30 -2.21 -11.29
C PHE A 94 -4.08 -0.92 -12.11
N ALA A 95 -2.98 -0.82 -12.85
CA ALA A 95 -2.59 0.39 -13.59
C ALA A 95 -3.39 0.58 -14.88
N SER A 96 -3.79 -0.54 -15.51
CA SER A 96 -4.50 -0.57 -16.77
C SER A 96 -5.91 0.02 -16.70
N ALA A 97 -6.43 0.25 -15.48
CA ALA A 97 -7.66 0.97 -15.17
C ALA A 97 -8.94 0.50 -15.89
N THR A 98 -8.92 -0.64 -16.58
CA THR A 98 -10.09 -1.16 -17.32
C THR A 98 -11.22 -1.43 -16.33
N GLY A 99 -12.27 -0.60 -16.38
CA GLY A 99 -13.40 -0.65 -15.45
C GLY A 99 -13.17 0.03 -14.10
N LYS A 100 -12.03 0.70 -13.90
CA LYS A 100 -11.67 1.40 -12.65
C LYS A 100 -11.67 2.93 -12.78
N ASN A 101 -11.50 3.47 -14.00
CA ASN A 101 -11.57 4.89 -14.35
C ASN A 101 -10.87 5.80 -13.31
N HIS A 102 -9.54 5.73 -13.23
CA HIS A 102 -8.78 6.63 -12.37
C HIS A 102 -8.97 8.08 -12.83
N ASP A 103 -8.98 9.05 -11.92
CA ASP A 103 -9.12 10.47 -12.29
C ASP A 103 -8.02 10.95 -13.25
N TYR A 104 -6.86 10.30 -13.23
CA TYR A 104 -5.76 10.50 -14.19
C TYR A 104 -6.17 10.23 -15.64
N ASP A 105 -7.02 9.24 -15.90
CA ASP A 105 -7.44 8.89 -17.26
C ASP A 105 -8.28 10.01 -17.88
N SER A 106 -9.09 10.69 -17.07
CA SER A 106 -9.83 11.87 -17.50
C SER A 106 -8.91 13.05 -17.80
N TYR A 107 -7.87 13.26 -17.01
CA TYR A 107 -6.88 14.32 -17.23
C TYR A 107 -6.06 14.09 -18.50
N TYR A 108 -5.55 12.86 -18.69
CA TYR A 108 -4.75 12.50 -19.87
C TYR A 108 -5.60 12.15 -21.10
N GLY A 109 -6.92 12.03 -20.95
CA GLY A 109 -7.85 11.68 -22.02
C GLY A 109 -7.63 10.27 -22.57
N ALA A 110 -7.11 9.35 -21.75
CA ALA A 110 -6.75 8.00 -22.14
C ALA A 110 -6.92 7.01 -20.97
N ASP A 111 -7.70 5.95 -21.20
CA ASP A 111 -7.88 4.88 -20.23
C ASP A 111 -6.54 4.17 -19.94
N GLY A 112 -6.26 3.91 -18.66
CA GLY A 112 -5.03 3.23 -18.26
C GLY A 112 -3.77 4.09 -18.39
N SER A 113 -3.91 5.41 -18.32
CA SER A 113 -2.82 6.38 -18.43
C SER A 113 -1.66 6.10 -17.47
N ILE A 114 -1.95 5.78 -16.20
CA ILE A 114 -0.97 5.38 -15.19
C ILE A 114 -0.09 4.23 -15.70
N GLY A 115 -0.74 3.18 -16.23
CA GLY A 115 -0.04 2.02 -16.79
C GLY A 115 0.82 2.39 -18.00
N ALA A 116 0.31 3.24 -18.88
CA ALA A 116 1.04 3.70 -20.06
C ALA A 116 2.35 4.43 -19.69
N HIS A 117 2.31 5.33 -18.70
CA HIS A 117 3.50 6.04 -18.24
C HIS A 117 4.54 5.10 -17.61
N ILE A 118 4.12 4.18 -16.76
CA ILE A 118 5.02 3.19 -16.14
C ILE A 118 5.67 2.31 -17.21
N MET A 119 4.87 1.82 -18.16
CA MET A 119 5.35 0.96 -19.25
C MET A 119 6.31 1.70 -20.18
N ALA A 120 6.09 2.99 -20.44
CA ALA A 120 7.02 3.80 -21.24
C ALA A 120 8.44 3.82 -20.64
N ALA A 121 8.55 3.92 -19.30
CA ALA A 121 9.84 3.84 -18.61
C ALA A 121 10.47 2.43 -18.72
N MET A 122 9.67 1.39 -18.51
CA MET A 122 10.09 -0.01 -18.58
C MET A 122 10.54 -0.42 -19.99
N ASP A 123 9.90 0.10 -21.03
CA ASP A 123 10.22 -0.18 -22.43
C ASP A 123 11.24 0.80 -23.03
N GLY A 124 11.50 1.92 -22.37
CA GLY A 124 12.44 2.94 -22.87
C GLY A 124 11.87 3.66 -24.10
N THR A 125 10.58 3.94 -24.08
CA THR A 125 9.83 4.59 -25.16
C THR A 125 9.24 5.92 -24.69
N GLY A 126 8.69 6.71 -25.60
CA GLY A 126 8.06 8.00 -25.25
C GLY A 126 9.09 8.93 -24.61
N ASP A 127 8.75 9.48 -23.43
CA ASP A 127 9.63 10.41 -22.69
C ASP A 127 10.95 9.77 -22.22
N PHE A 128 11.07 8.43 -22.31
CA PHE A 128 12.27 7.68 -21.94
C PHE A 128 13.10 7.21 -23.15
N GLU A 129 12.68 7.52 -24.37
CA GLU A 129 13.42 7.14 -25.58
C GLU A 129 14.79 7.83 -25.64
N GLY A 130 15.85 7.05 -25.85
CA GLY A 130 17.23 7.56 -25.92
C GLY A 130 17.81 8.07 -24.59
N THR A 131 17.08 7.96 -23.49
CA THR A 131 17.57 8.35 -22.15
C THR A 131 18.55 7.32 -21.57
N SER A 132 19.36 7.75 -20.60
CA SER A 132 20.28 6.84 -19.90
C SER A 132 19.55 5.83 -19.01
N ASP A 133 20.18 4.69 -18.72
CA ASP A 133 19.63 3.70 -17.78
C ASP A 133 19.35 4.28 -16.39
N THR A 134 20.14 5.27 -15.96
CA THR A 134 19.88 5.97 -14.70
C THR A 134 18.56 6.76 -14.73
N VAL A 135 18.26 7.42 -15.84
CA VAL A 135 17.01 8.17 -16.04
C VAL A 135 15.83 7.20 -16.13
N ARG A 136 15.97 6.11 -16.90
CA ARG A 136 14.96 5.05 -16.98
C ARG A 136 14.67 4.42 -15.62
N TYR A 137 15.69 4.11 -14.84
CA TYR A 137 15.54 3.64 -13.46
C TYR A 137 14.75 4.63 -12.59
N GLN A 138 15.04 5.94 -12.66
CA GLN A 138 14.23 6.92 -11.92
C GLN A 138 12.77 6.91 -12.37
N GLY A 139 12.51 6.85 -13.69
CA GLY A 139 11.16 6.72 -14.23
C GLY A 139 10.43 5.52 -13.63
N ILE A 140 11.02 4.33 -13.76
CA ILE A 140 10.44 3.07 -13.24
C ILE A 140 10.18 3.18 -11.73
N ALA A 141 11.18 3.57 -10.95
CA ALA A 141 11.09 3.58 -9.49
C ALA A 141 10.13 4.65 -8.95
N LYS A 142 9.95 5.78 -9.65
CA LYS A 142 9.12 6.89 -9.20
C LYS A 142 7.69 6.80 -9.71
N LEU A 143 7.50 6.42 -10.97
CA LEU A 143 6.15 6.27 -11.54
C LEU A 143 5.39 5.13 -10.86
N THR A 144 6.05 3.99 -10.61
CA THR A 144 5.39 2.85 -9.94
C THR A 144 4.90 3.19 -8.54
N VAL A 145 5.70 3.89 -7.73
CA VAL A 145 5.30 4.28 -6.37
C VAL A 145 4.35 5.49 -6.34
N ASN A 146 4.63 6.56 -7.08
CA ASN A 146 3.92 7.83 -6.91
C ASN A 146 2.70 7.98 -7.81
N MET A 147 2.76 7.44 -9.03
CA MET A 147 1.61 7.46 -9.93
C MET A 147 0.79 6.17 -9.77
N GLY A 148 1.47 5.02 -9.71
CA GLY A 148 0.85 3.71 -9.53
C GLY A 148 0.19 3.53 -8.16
N MET A 149 1.00 3.35 -7.12
CA MET A 149 0.48 2.98 -5.79
C MET A 149 -0.44 4.05 -5.18
N VAL A 150 -0.10 5.35 -5.32
CA VAL A 150 -0.99 6.42 -4.81
C VAL A 150 -2.27 6.54 -5.64
N GLY A 151 -2.19 6.32 -6.96
CA GLY A 151 -3.39 6.21 -7.78
C GLY A 151 -4.33 5.12 -7.26
N TYR A 152 -3.80 3.97 -6.86
CA TYR A 152 -4.60 2.88 -6.28
C TYR A 152 -5.13 3.21 -4.90
N THR A 153 -4.30 3.79 -4.03
CA THR A 153 -4.77 4.25 -2.72
C THR A 153 -6.01 5.14 -2.87
N ILE A 154 -5.95 6.18 -3.72
CA ILE A 154 -7.08 7.09 -3.92
C ILE A 154 -8.28 6.36 -4.54
N HIS A 155 -8.05 5.47 -5.51
CA HIS A 155 -9.10 4.65 -6.11
C HIS A 155 -9.86 3.85 -5.05
N GLU A 156 -9.14 3.13 -4.18
CA GLU A 156 -9.77 2.26 -3.18
C GLU A 156 -10.51 3.06 -2.10
N LEU A 157 -9.99 4.21 -1.68
CA LEU A 157 -10.73 5.10 -0.75
C LEU A 157 -12.02 5.64 -1.38
N ASN A 158 -11.99 5.98 -2.68
CA ASN A 158 -13.19 6.38 -3.40
C ASN A 158 -14.16 5.20 -3.62
N ALA A 159 -13.64 4.00 -3.85
CA ALA A 159 -14.44 2.79 -3.97
C ALA A 159 -15.13 2.43 -2.64
N ALA A 160 -14.45 2.65 -1.51
CA ALA A 160 -15.04 2.48 -0.18
C ALA A 160 -16.25 3.41 0.01
N ILE A 161 -16.10 4.69 -0.32
CA ILE A 161 -17.20 5.67 -0.28
C ILE A 161 -18.35 5.21 -1.20
N ALA A 162 -18.07 4.88 -2.46
CA ALA A 162 -19.10 4.47 -3.42
C ALA A 162 -19.86 3.20 -2.97
N LYS A 163 -19.16 2.22 -2.38
CA LYS A 163 -19.77 1.01 -1.80
C LYS A 163 -20.64 1.35 -0.59
N ALA A 164 -20.16 2.22 0.30
CA ALA A 164 -20.92 2.70 1.45
C ALA A 164 -22.18 3.49 1.02
N GLU A 165 -22.11 4.32 -0.03
CA GLU A 165 -23.27 5.04 -0.59
C GLU A 165 -24.32 4.09 -1.14
N ALA A 166 -23.90 2.93 -1.65
CA ALA A 166 -24.78 1.84 -2.08
C ALA A 166 -25.35 1.01 -0.90
N GLY A 167 -24.97 1.31 0.35
CA GLY A 167 -25.40 0.60 1.55
C GLY A 167 -24.54 -0.62 1.89
N ASN A 168 -23.43 -0.83 1.21
CA ASN A 168 -22.54 -2.00 1.38
C ASN A 168 -21.36 -1.65 2.30
N TRP A 169 -21.62 -1.55 3.59
CA TRP A 169 -20.65 -1.06 4.59
C TRP A 169 -19.67 -2.12 5.11
N GLY A 170 -19.94 -3.40 4.83
CA GLY A 170 -19.28 -4.53 5.50
C GLY A 170 -17.80 -4.74 5.19
N THR A 171 -17.20 -5.68 5.91
CA THR A 171 -15.79 -6.12 5.79
C THR A 171 -15.44 -6.77 4.47
N ASP A 172 -16.44 -7.17 3.68
CA ASP A 172 -16.25 -7.69 2.31
C ASP A 172 -16.47 -6.60 1.24
N ASP A 173 -16.87 -5.39 1.64
CA ASP A 173 -17.29 -4.31 0.75
C ASP A 173 -16.52 -2.99 1.01
N ALA A 174 -17.14 -2.01 1.67
CA ALA A 174 -16.56 -0.69 1.86
C ALA A 174 -15.36 -0.70 2.81
N GLN A 175 -15.43 -1.46 3.91
CA GLN A 175 -14.30 -1.63 4.82
C GLN A 175 -13.14 -2.36 4.13
N HIS A 176 -13.44 -3.33 3.26
CA HIS A 176 -12.41 -4.01 2.47
C HIS A 176 -11.64 -3.04 1.58
N ALA A 177 -12.35 -2.21 0.82
CA ALA A 177 -11.72 -1.21 -0.04
C ALA A 177 -10.87 -0.21 0.76
N TRP A 178 -11.35 0.19 1.94
CA TRP A 178 -10.59 1.09 2.79
C TRP A 178 -9.28 0.46 3.27
N ASP A 179 -9.32 -0.81 3.69
CA ASP A 179 -8.15 -1.61 4.05
C ASP A 179 -7.18 -1.80 2.88
N GLU A 180 -7.69 -2.08 1.67
CA GLU A 180 -6.90 -2.17 0.44
C GLU A 180 -6.14 -0.85 0.19
N GLY A 181 -6.79 0.29 0.43
CA GLY A 181 -6.17 1.62 0.35
C GLY A 181 -4.93 1.76 1.25
N TRP A 182 -4.99 1.30 2.51
CA TRP A 182 -3.84 1.30 3.41
C TRP A 182 -2.76 0.32 2.96
N ALA A 183 -3.13 -0.86 2.47
CA ALA A 183 -2.20 -1.85 1.96
C ALA A 183 -1.38 -1.30 0.76
N PHE A 184 -2.01 -0.53 -0.13
CA PHE A 184 -1.30 0.15 -1.23
C PHE A 184 -0.45 1.34 -0.77
N PHE A 185 -0.88 2.05 0.27
CA PHE A 185 -0.21 3.27 0.72
C PHE A 185 1.01 3.00 1.61
N HIS A 186 0.88 2.06 2.53
CA HIS A 186 1.88 1.73 3.54
C HIS A 186 2.49 0.35 3.31
N GLY A 187 1.62 -0.65 3.11
CA GLY A 187 1.99 -2.07 3.02
C GLY A 187 2.59 -2.62 4.33
N PRO A 188 3.20 -3.82 4.28
CA PRO A 188 3.86 -4.40 5.44
C PRO A 188 5.06 -3.56 5.93
N GLU A 189 5.30 -3.56 7.24
CA GLU A 189 6.49 -2.94 7.87
C GLU A 189 7.80 -3.36 7.18
N ALA A 190 7.93 -4.63 6.82
CA ALA A 190 9.10 -5.18 6.15
C ALA A 190 9.41 -4.51 4.79
N ASN A 191 8.38 -3.93 4.14
CA ASN A 191 8.47 -3.30 2.83
C ASN A 191 8.29 -1.78 2.86
N TYR A 192 8.19 -1.19 4.06
CA TYR A 192 7.93 0.23 4.26
C TYR A 192 8.86 1.13 3.44
N GLY A 193 10.13 0.75 3.26
CA GLY A 193 11.13 1.51 2.51
C GLY A 193 10.80 1.82 1.04
N CYS A 194 9.88 1.06 0.44
CA CYS A 194 9.42 1.22 -0.95
C CYS A 194 8.07 1.93 -1.05
N SER A 195 7.34 2.07 0.05
CA SER A 195 5.97 2.57 0.09
C SER A 195 5.83 4.06 -0.30
N PRO A 196 4.64 4.47 -0.76
CA PRO A 196 4.24 5.87 -0.80
C PRO A 196 4.40 6.60 0.54
N ALA A 197 4.08 5.95 1.66
CA ALA A 197 4.24 6.52 2.99
C ALA A 197 5.69 6.98 3.27
N LYS A 198 6.69 6.20 2.84
CA LYS A 198 8.11 6.59 2.96
C LYS A 198 8.48 7.85 2.17
N VAL A 199 7.73 8.18 1.12
CA VAL A 199 7.93 9.43 0.38
C VAL A 199 7.56 10.64 1.24
N MET A 200 6.53 10.52 2.08
CA MET A 200 6.13 11.60 3.01
C MET A 200 7.27 11.95 3.98
N GLU A 201 7.93 10.95 4.58
CA GLU A 201 9.09 11.17 5.45
C GLU A 201 10.25 11.85 4.72
N LYS A 202 10.54 11.42 3.48
CA LYS A 202 11.60 12.03 2.67
C LYS A 202 11.31 13.51 2.42
N ARG A 203 10.06 13.87 2.11
CA ARG A 203 9.66 15.27 1.91
C ARG A 203 9.67 16.06 3.21
N ALA A 204 9.23 15.47 4.32
CA ALA A 204 9.33 16.12 5.62
C ALA A 204 10.77 16.44 6.02
N ALA A 205 11.71 15.53 5.76
CA ALA A 205 13.14 15.76 5.97
C ALA A 205 13.69 16.87 5.05
N ASP A 206 13.25 16.91 3.79
CA ASP A 206 13.66 17.96 2.83
C ASP A 206 13.19 19.37 3.25
N PHE A 207 12.01 19.48 3.88
CA PHE A 207 11.35 20.75 4.21
C PHE A 207 11.36 21.10 5.71
N GLY A 208 11.91 20.24 6.56
CA GLY A 208 11.94 20.44 8.01
C GLY A 208 10.56 20.37 8.66
N THR A 209 9.66 19.53 8.14
CA THR A 209 8.28 19.35 8.65
C THR A 209 8.08 18.01 9.36
N ALA A 210 9.16 17.40 9.84
CA ALA A 210 9.11 16.23 10.70
C ALA A 210 8.98 16.65 12.17
N ASP A 211 8.36 15.79 12.98
CA ASP A 211 8.36 15.95 14.44
C ASP A 211 9.74 15.63 15.04
N ALA A 212 9.84 15.66 16.38
CA ALA A 212 11.09 15.41 17.10
C ALA A 212 11.62 13.98 16.92
N ASP A 213 10.74 13.02 16.60
CA ASP A 213 11.07 11.61 16.38
C ASP A 213 11.35 11.31 14.89
N GLY A 214 11.24 12.32 14.02
CA GLY A 214 11.50 12.21 12.59
C GLY A 214 10.28 11.81 11.75
N ASN A 215 9.09 11.71 12.35
CA ASN A 215 7.87 11.37 11.63
C ASN A 215 7.35 12.58 10.85
N ALA A 216 6.97 12.39 9.58
CA ALA A 216 6.32 13.44 8.82
C ALA A 216 4.96 13.80 9.45
N ALA A 217 4.72 15.10 9.68
CA ALA A 217 3.42 15.57 10.16
C ALA A 217 2.26 15.12 9.24
N THR A 218 2.50 15.11 7.92
CA THR A 218 1.54 14.63 6.92
C THR A 218 1.29 13.13 7.00
N PHE A 219 2.30 12.33 7.35
CA PHE A 219 2.14 10.89 7.54
C PHE A 219 1.32 10.58 8.78
N ILE A 220 1.60 11.26 9.90
CA ILE A 220 0.81 11.11 11.13
C ILE A 220 -0.65 11.47 10.87
N ALA A 221 -0.91 12.61 10.20
CA ALA A 221 -2.26 13.03 9.86
C ALA A 221 -2.97 12.01 8.94
N THR A 222 -2.25 11.46 7.95
CA THR A 222 -2.77 10.42 7.05
C THR A 222 -3.14 9.15 7.81
N ARG A 223 -2.27 8.66 8.71
CA ARG A 223 -2.56 7.48 9.54
C ARG A 223 -3.79 7.70 10.44
N ASN A 224 -3.89 8.87 11.05
CA ASN A 224 -5.04 9.18 11.91
C ASN A 224 -6.32 9.20 11.07
N ALA A 225 -6.31 9.87 9.91
CA ALA A 225 -7.44 9.90 8.99
C ALA A 225 -7.84 8.49 8.51
N MET A 226 -6.88 7.60 8.24
CA MET A 226 -7.16 6.21 7.87
C MET A 226 -7.88 5.46 9.00
N ASN A 227 -7.45 5.61 10.25
CA ASN A 227 -8.13 5.00 11.41
C ASN A 227 -9.52 5.62 11.65
N ASP A 228 -9.64 6.95 11.52
CA ASP A 228 -10.90 7.67 11.68
C ASP A 228 -11.90 7.26 10.60
N GLY A 229 -11.46 7.13 9.35
CA GLY A 229 -12.31 6.70 8.24
C GLY A 229 -12.77 5.24 8.37
N LEU A 230 -11.89 4.34 8.86
CA LEU A 230 -12.30 2.97 9.16
C LEU A 230 -13.35 2.94 10.29
N THR A 231 -13.13 3.73 11.34
CA THR A 231 -14.10 3.89 12.45
C THR A 231 -15.42 4.45 11.94
N ALA A 232 -15.39 5.41 11.02
CA ALA A 232 -16.59 5.98 10.40
C ALA A 232 -17.33 4.94 9.54
N LEU A 233 -16.62 4.11 8.77
CA LEU A 233 -17.22 2.99 8.02
C LEU A 233 -17.93 1.99 8.93
N GLN A 234 -17.32 1.63 10.06
CA GLN A 234 -17.93 0.73 11.05
C GLN A 234 -19.18 1.32 11.73
N ASN A 235 -19.23 2.65 11.84
CA ASN A 235 -20.38 3.37 12.40
C ASN A 235 -21.41 3.79 11.35
N GLU A 236 -21.21 3.41 10.08
CA GLU A 236 -22.03 3.85 8.94
C GLU A 236 -22.13 5.39 8.81
N ASP A 237 -21.08 6.11 9.21
CA ASP A 237 -20.99 7.57 9.18
C ASP A 237 -20.37 8.07 7.87
N MET A 238 -21.22 8.26 6.86
CA MET A 238 -20.77 8.70 5.52
C MET A 238 -19.98 10.02 5.54
N GLN A 239 -20.34 10.96 6.41
CA GLN A 239 -19.63 12.24 6.48
C GLN A 239 -18.23 12.01 7.06
N GLY A 240 -18.11 11.21 8.11
CA GLY A 240 -16.82 10.82 8.69
C GLY A 240 -15.89 10.13 7.70
N VAL A 241 -16.41 9.24 6.85
CA VAL A 241 -15.62 8.57 5.80
C VAL A 241 -15.12 9.58 4.77
N THR A 242 -15.99 10.49 4.33
CA THR A 242 -15.64 11.53 3.35
C THR A 242 -14.59 12.48 3.90
N ASP A 243 -14.76 12.95 5.14
CA ASP A 243 -13.81 13.85 5.81
C ASP A 243 -12.44 13.19 5.99
N ALA A 244 -12.41 11.91 6.36
CA ALA A 244 -11.19 11.12 6.45
C ALA A 244 -10.48 10.99 5.10
N ARG A 245 -11.22 10.66 4.02
CA ARG A 245 -10.66 10.56 2.66
C ARG A 245 -10.07 11.89 2.21
N ASP A 246 -10.77 13.00 2.46
CA ASP A 246 -10.32 14.35 2.11
C ASP A 246 -9.06 14.74 2.89
N GLU A 247 -8.94 14.34 4.16
CA GLU A 247 -7.74 14.55 4.96
C GLU A 247 -6.53 13.78 4.39
N VAL A 248 -6.72 12.51 3.98
CA VAL A 248 -5.67 11.72 3.31
C VAL A 248 -5.23 12.42 2.01
N LEU A 249 -6.19 12.84 1.17
CA LEU A 249 -5.89 13.53 -0.09
C LEU A 249 -5.15 14.85 0.14
N LYS A 250 -5.57 15.65 1.12
CA LYS A 250 -4.91 16.90 1.50
C LYS A 250 -3.43 16.66 1.84
N ASN A 251 -3.14 15.64 2.64
CA ASN A 251 -1.77 15.32 3.05
C ASN A 251 -0.92 14.82 1.87
N LEU A 252 -1.49 14.05 0.95
CA LEU A 252 -0.83 13.67 -0.31
C LEU A 252 -0.51 14.91 -1.17
N VAL A 253 -1.46 15.83 -1.35
CA VAL A 253 -1.27 17.08 -2.11
C VAL A 253 -0.13 17.92 -1.53
N ILE A 254 -0.04 18.04 -0.20
CA ILE A 254 1.08 18.75 0.46
C ILE A 254 2.42 18.11 0.11
N VAL A 255 2.52 16.78 0.29
CA VAL A 255 3.77 16.03 0.05
C VAL A 255 4.18 16.09 -1.42
N TYR A 256 3.23 16.00 -2.33
CA TYR A 256 3.50 15.97 -3.77
C TYR A 256 3.84 17.38 -4.28
N SER A 257 3.22 18.42 -3.73
CA SER A 257 3.64 19.81 -3.95
C SER A 257 5.08 20.05 -3.50
N GLN A 258 5.46 19.52 -2.32
CA GLN A 258 6.85 19.57 -1.83
C GLN A 258 7.81 18.81 -2.77
N ALA A 259 7.39 17.66 -3.32
CA ALA A 259 8.18 16.92 -4.29
C ALA A 259 8.41 17.72 -5.59
N VAL A 260 7.34 18.28 -6.16
CA VAL A 260 7.41 19.12 -7.37
C VAL A 260 8.35 20.31 -7.16
N LEU A 261 8.23 21.03 -6.03
CA LEU A 261 9.13 22.14 -5.69
C LEU A 261 10.59 21.70 -5.60
N LYS A 262 10.84 20.56 -4.93
CA LYS A 262 12.20 20.01 -4.79
C LYS A 262 12.81 19.70 -6.16
N TYR A 263 12.11 18.95 -7.00
CA TYR A 263 12.66 18.52 -8.28
C TYR A 263 12.78 19.68 -9.27
N THR A 264 11.84 20.62 -9.24
CA THR A 264 11.93 21.87 -10.00
C THR A 264 13.14 22.70 -9.60
N SER A 265 13.51 22.76 -8.31
CA SER A 265 14.73 23.48 -7.90
C SER A 265 16.04 22.84 -8.41
N LYS A 266 15.98 21.60 -8.92
CA LYS A 266 17.15 20.81 -9.31
C LYS A 266 17.19 20.46 -10.81
N MET A 267 16.13 20.74 -11.56
CA MET A 267 16.02 20.33 -12.96
C MET A 267 17.00 21.02 -13.91
N ASP A 268 17.62 22.13 -13.49
CA ASP A 268 18.66 22.84 -14.25
C ASP A 268 20.10 22.49 -13.78
N SER A 269 20.27 21.39 -13.03
CA SER A 269 21.58 20.95 -12.57
C SER A 269 22.47 20.49 -13.72
N ASN A 270 23.66 21.09 -13.87
CA ASN A 270 24.61 20.77 -14.95
C ASN A 270 25.04 19.30 -15.06
N ASP A 271 25.00 18.54 -13.95
CA ASP A 271 25.48 17.15 -13.91
C ASP A 271 24.34 16.12 -13.80
N THR A 272 23.14 16.53 -13.36
CA THR A 272 22.06 15.61 -12.96
C THR A 272 20.65 16.06 -13.34
N ALA A 273 20.52 17.06 -14.22
CA ALA A 273 19.24 17.61 -14.69
C ALA A 273 18.26 16.52 -15.14
N GLU A 274 18.64 15.68 -16.10
CA GLU A 274 17.77 14.64 -16.68
C GLU A 274 17.22 13.67 -15.62
N LYS A 275 18.06 13.32 -14.64
CA LYS A 275 17.65 12.48 -13.51
C LYS A 275 16.53 13.18 -12.72
N TYR A 276 16.69 14.45 -12.37
CA TYR A 276 15.68 15.18 -11.60
C TYR A 276 14.43 15.51 -12.40
N GLN A 277 14.55 15.66 -13.72
CA GLN A 277 13.40 15.79 -14.62
C GLN A 277 12.54 14.51 -14.58
N ALA A 278 13.15 13.32 -14.69
CA ALA A 278 12.43 12.06 -14.55
C ALA A 278 11.86 11.84 -13.15
N GLU A 279 12.56 12.26 -12.09
CA GLU A 279 11.99 12.21 -10.74
C GLU A 279 10.81 13.16 -10.56
N GLY A 280 10.87 14.36 -11.15
CA GLY A 280 9.79 15.35 -11.10
C GLY A 280 8.57 14.97 -11.93
N TYR A 281 8.78 14.28 -13.06
CA TYR A 281 7.71 13.79 -13.94
C TYR A 281 6.71 12.85 -13.26
N ALA A 282 7.12 12.17 -12.19
CA ALA A 282 6.31 11.19 -11.48
C ALA A 282 5.39 11.77 -10.39
N PHE A 283 5.36 13.10 -10.21
CA PHE A 283 4.56 13.80 -9.19
C PHE A 283 3.64 14.84 -9.81
#